data_AF-A0A946CT31-F1
#
_entry.id   AF-A0A946CT31-F1
#
_cell.length_a   1.000
_cell.length_b   1.000
_cell.length_c   1.000
_cell.angle_alpha   90.00
_cell.angle_beta   90.00
_cell.angle_gamma   90.00
#
_symmetry.space_group_name_H-M   'P 1'
#
loop_
_entity.id
_entity.type
_entity.pdbx_description
1 polymer ?
#
loop_
_entity_poly.entity_id
_entity_poly.type
_entity_poly.pdbx_seq_one_letter_code
_entity_poly.pdbx_strand_id
1 'polypeptide(L)'
;MRLFWVCGLTIFFSMMSGATVAQEADPGASPDAVVLEDCPMVLEEQVSIGQAKSAFACRQFADVVRALRDWNSVDPKERFDRLSLYIAALANTGRHAETLVTVRYALRFVRLQPEQMGKLQQMVQVVANAIPKATEDEIFLEVLMDPENTELNYRLALAQTAMGNTKGLSATLSRILLYDEDNYLAKDMLSQLNIARGNLPEAEADLRRIVADPTIPEQEKAQAASLLAQLEDMR
;
A
#
# COMPACT_ATOMS: atom_id res chain seq x y z
N MET A 1 47.48 -41.98 -12.07
CA MET A 1 46.81 -43.28 -11.79
C MET A 1 45.37 -43.00 -11.37
N ARG A 2 44.42 -43.57 -12.13
CA ARG A 2 42.94 -43.72 -11.90
C ARG A 2 42.12 -42.42 -11.81
N LEU A 3 41.40 -41.94 -12.82
CA LEU A 3 40.25 -42.44 -13.62
C LEU A 3 38.89 -42.57 -12.91
N PHE A 4 37.88 -41.98 -13.59
CA PHE A 4 36.43 -42.24 -13.62
C PHE A 4 35.59 -41.73 -12.42
N TRP A 5 34.36 -41.24 -12.56
CA TRP A 5 33.36 -41.35 -13.65
C TRP A 5 32.25 -40.28 -13.52
N VAL A 6 31.51 -40.14 -14.62
CA VAL A 6 30.31 -39.32 -14.87
C VAL A 6 29.04 -40.03 -14.38
N CYS A 7 28.02 -39.27 -13.95
CA CYS A 7 26.57 -39.55 -14.09
C CYS A 7 25.83 -38.28 -13.63
N GLY A 8 24.96 -37.59 -14.38
CA GLY A 8 24.08 -38.04 -15.45
C GLY A 8 22.81 -38.65 -14.85
N LEU A 9 21.83 -37.83 -14.45
CA LEU A 9 20.51 -38.32 -14.06
C LEU A 9 19.40 -37.48 -14.73
N THR A 10 19.12 -37.85 -15.97
CA THR A 10 17.79 -37.78 -16.59
C THR A 10 16.80 -38.60 -15.77
N ILE A 11 15.66 -38.01 -15.38
CA ILE A 11 14.50 -38.78 -14.91
C ILE A 11 13.40 -38.75 -15.97
N PHE A 12 12.91 -39.96 -16.22
CA PHE A 12 12.04 -40.43 -17.27
C PHE A 12 10.60 -39.91 -17.15
N PHE A 13 10.02 -39.64 -18.32
CA PHE A 13 8.59 -39.77 -18.60
C PHE A 13 8.18 -41.24 -18.42
N SER A 14 7.14 -41.51 -17.61
CA SER A 14 6.48 -42.82 -17.59
C SER A 14 4.97 -42.62 -17.65
N MET A 15 4.40 -42.97 -18.80
CA MET A 15 2.97 -43.26 -18.96
C MET A 15 2.73 -44.69 -18.51
N MET A 16 1.75 -44.93 -17.63
CA MET A 16 0.88 -46.11 -17.71
C MET A 16 -0.47 -45.89 -17.01
N SER A 17 -1.46 -46.47 -17.67
CA SER A 17 -2.91 -46.47 -17.48
C SER A 17 -3.44 -46.83 -16.09
N GLY A 18 -4.56 -46.17 -15.74
CA GLY A 18 -5.85 -46.85 -15.58
C GLY A 18 -6.08 -47.65 -14.29
N ALA A 19 -6.61 -46.98 -13.26
CA ALA A 19 -7.56 -47.57 -12.32
C ALA A 19 -8.54 -46.48 -11.87
N THR A 20 -9.77 -46.57 -12.35
CA THR A 20 -10.91 -45.74 -11.94
C THR A 20 -11.30 -46.11 -10.51
N VAL A 21 -11.12 -45.17 -9.58
CA VAL A 21 -11.87 -45.13 -8.33
C VAL A 21 -12.66 -43.82 -8.37
N ALA A 22 -13.96 -43.95 -8.60
CA ALA A 22 -14.91 -42.86 -8.50
C ALA A 22 -14.95 -42.42 -7.04
N GLN A 23 -14.41 -41.24 -6.77
CA GLN A 23 -14.64 -40.53 -5.52
C GLN A 23 -15.74 -39.50 -5.82
N GLU A 24 -16.89 -39.71 -5.19
CA GLU A 24 -18.07 -38.85 -5.29
C GLU A 24 -17.66 -37.39 -5.03
N ALA A 25 -17.76 -36.57 -6.08
CA ALA A 25 -17.63 -35.14 -5.98
C ALA A 25 -18.90 -34.61 -5.30
N ASP A 26 -18.74 -34.09 -4.09
CA ASP A 26 -19.75 -33.29 -3.41
C ASP A 26 -20.06 -32.05 -4.26
N PRO A 27 -21.29 -31.88 -4.81
CA PRO A 27 -21.61 -30.83 -5.76
C PRO A 27 -21.99 -29.52 -5.06
N GLY A 28 -21.24 -29.15 -4.02
CA GLY A 28 -21.67 -28.16 -3.03
C GLY A 28 -20.59 -27.18 -2.55
N ALA A 29 -19.59 -26.87 -3.37
CA ALA A 29 -18.70 -25.73 -3.12
C ALA A 29 -18.13 -25.21 -4.43
N SER A 30 -18.91 -24.40 -5.14
CA SER A 30 -18.36 -23.53 -6.17
C SER A 30 -17.36 -22.59 -5.49
N PRO A 31 -16.08 -22.54 -5.91
CA PRO A 31 -15.27 -21.36 -5.59
C PRO A 31 -16.01 -20.18 -6.20
N ASP A 32 -16.25 -19.12 -5.42
CA ASP A 32 -16.93 -17.90 -5.88
C ASP A 32 -16.36 -17.45 -7.22
N ALA A 33 -17.00 -17.89 -8.30
CA ALA A 33 -16.64 -17.55 -9.64
C ALA A 33 -17.12 -16.13 -9.82
N VAL A 34 -16.19 -15.18 -9.85
CA VAL A 34 -16.48 -13.80 -10.20
C VAL A 34 -17.06 -13.81 -11.61
N VAL A 35 -18.38 -13.72 -11.74
CA VAL A 35 -19.08 -13.62 -13.01
C VAL A 35 -18.72 -12.27 -13.63
N LEU A 36 -17.92 -12.31 -14.69
CA LEU A 36 -17.33 -11.15 -15.39
C LEU A 36 -18.30 -10.49 -16.39
N GLU A 37 -19.62 -10.54 -16.19
CA GLU A 37 -20.55 -10.18 -17.27
C GLU A 37 -21.00 -8.72 -17.33
N ASP A 38 -20.76 -7.87 -16.31
CA ASP A 38 -21.18 -6.46 -16.38
C ASP A 38 -20.09 -5.50 -15.84
N CYS A 39 -19.20 -5.02 -16.73
CA CYS A 39 -18.35 -3.86 -16.47
C CYS A 39 -18.86 -2.67 -17.32
N PRO A 40 -18.91 -1.41 -16.80
CA PRO A 40 -18.42 -0.93 -15.50
C PRO A 40 -19.48 -0.95 -14.38
N MET A 41 -19.04 -1.18 -13.15
CA MET A 41 -19.89 -1.15 -11.95
C MET A 41 -19.75 0.16 -11.18
N VAL A 42 -20.84 0.60 -10.53
CA VAL A 42 -20.82 1.76 -9.63
C VAL A 42 -20.46 1.29 -8.23
N LEU A 43 -19.35 1.78 -7.68
CA LEU A 43 -18.96 1.53 -6.30
C LEU A 43 -19.54 2.62 -5.39
N GLU A 44 -20.29 2.21 -4.38
CA GLU A 44 -20.73 3.08 -3.28
C GLU A 44 -19.56 3.41 -2.33
N GLU A 45 -19.79 4.29 -1.36
CA GLU A 45 -18.76 4.74 -0.42
C GLU A 45 -18.32 3.64 0.57
N GLN A 46 -19.24 2.72 0.91
CA GLN A 46 -18.95 1.50 1.67
C GLN A 46 -19.10 0.27 0.78
N VAL A 47 -17.97 -0.27 0.33
CA VAL A 47 -17.95 -1.47 -0.53
C VAL A 47 -17.58 -2.72 0.25
N SER A 48 -18.30 -3.80 -0.04
CA SER A 48 -17.85 -5.13 0.32
C SER A 48 -16.54 -5.47 -0.42
N ILE A 49 -15.72 -6.33 0.17
CA ILE A 49 -14.49 -6.78 -0.50
C ILE A 49 -14.78 -7.49 -1.83
N GLY A 50 -15.92 -8.17 -1.96
CA GLY A 50 -16.35 -8.81 -3.21
C GLY A 50 -16.64 -7.81 -4.33
N GLN A 51 -17.32 -6.70 -4.03
CA GLN A 51 -17.54 -5.62 -4.99
C GLN A 51 -16.22 -4.96 -5.41
N ALA A 52 -15.31 -4.71 -4.46
CA ALA A 52 -14.00 -4.14 -4.78
C ALA A 52 -13.16 -5.08 -5.66
N LYS A 53 -13.18 -6.40 -5.40
CA LYS A 53 -12.51 -7.41 -6.24
C LYS A 53 -13.08 -7.43 -7.66
N SER A 54 -14.40 -7.31 -7.80
CA SER A 54 -15.08 -7.26 -9.10
C SER A 54 -14.70 -6.00 -9.88
N ALA A 55 -14.70 -4.83 -9.23
CA ALA A 55 -14.29 -3.58 -9.86
C ALA A 55 -12.81 -3.59 -10.26
N PHE A 56 -11.94 -4.20 -9.43
CA PHE A 56 -10.55 -4.41 -9.77
C PHE A 56 -10.39 -5.28 -11.03
N ALA A 57 -11.18 -6.36 -11.15
CA ALA A 57 -11.20 -7.20 -12.35
C ALA A 57 -11.67 -6.42 -13.60
N CYS A 58 -12.60 -5.47 -13.41
CA CYS A 58 -13.02 -4.51 -14.45
C CYS A 58 -12.00 -3.39 -14.73
N ARG A 59 -10.80 -3.42 -14.12
CA ARG A 59 -9.76 -2.38 -14.24
C ARG A 59 -10.18 -0.99 -13.74
N GLN A 60 -11.18 -0.92 -12.87
CA GLN A 60 -11.64 0.33 -12.24
C GLN A 60 -10.74 0.71 -11.05
N PHE A 61 -9.43 0.84 -11.30
CA PHE A 61 -8.43 0.97 -10.24
C PHE A 61 -8.61 2.25 -9.41
N ALA A 62 -8.95 3.38 -10.04
CA ALA A 62 -9.21 4.63 -9.34
C ALA A 62 -10.44 4.52 -8.42
N ASP A 63 -11.48 3.79 -8.84
CA ASP A 63 -12.66 3.54 -8.02
C ASP A 63 -12.31 2.66 -6.81
N VAL A 64 -11.51 1.61 -7.03
CA VAL A 64 -11.05 0.72 -5.95
C VAL A 64 -10.18 1.47 -4.95
N VAL A 65 -9.27 2.34 -5.40
CA VAL A 65 -8.45 3.20 -4.52
C VAL A 65 -9.36 4.08 -3.65
N ARG A 66 -10.36 4.75 -4.23
CA ARG A 66 -11.29 5.58 -3.47
C ARG A 66 -12.09 4.75 -2.44
N ALA A 67 -12.67 3.65 -2.89
CA ALA A 67 -13.58 2.83 -2.08
C ALA A 67 -12.86 2.05 -0.96
N LEU A 68 -11.57 1.78 -1.13
CA LEU A 68 -10.73 1.11 -0.13
C LEU A 68 -9.74 2.08 0.54
N ARG A 69 -9.98 3.39 0.52
CA ARG A 69 -9.13 4.36 1.25
C ARG A 69 -9.02 4.01 2.73
N ASP A 70 -10.15 3.64 3.34
CA ASP A 70 -10.20 2.99 4.66
C ASP A 70 -10.04 1.47 4.51
N TRP A 71 -8.84 1.05 4.12
CA TRP A 71 -8.52 -0.36 3.93
C TRP A 71 -8.42 -1.09 5.28
N ASN A 72 -8.21 -0.39 6.39
CA ASN A 72 -7.99 -1.01 7.68
C ASN A 72 -9.31 -1.40 8.37
N SER A 73 -9.94 -2.43 7.81
CA SER A 73 -11.16 -3.01 8.38
C SER A 73 -10.99 -3.43 9.84
N VAL A 74 -12.06 -3.20 10.60
CA VAL A 74 -12.23 -3.71 11.96
C VAL A 74 -12.18 -5.24 11.95
N ASP A 75 -12.65 -5.90 10.88
CA ASP A 75 -12.49 -7.34 10.70
C ASP A 75 -11.04 -7.69 10.33
N PRO A 76 -10.28 -8.35 11.22
CA PRO A 76 -8.90 -8.74 10.94
C PRO A 76 -8.76 -9.70 9.77
N LYS A 77 -9.82 -10.45 9.42
CA LYS A 77 -9.80 -11.40 8.31
C LYS A 77 -9.80 -10.67 6.96
N GLU A 78 -10.54 -9.57 6.85
CA GLU A 78 -10.61 -8.79 5.61
C GLU A 78 -9.49 -7.78 5.47
N ARG A 79 -8.86 -7.36 6.57
CA ARG A 79 -7.85 -6.30 6.57
C ARG A 79 -6.73 -6.51 5.55
N PHE A 80 -6.20 -7.72 5.46
CA PHE A 80 -5.13 -8.01 4.49
C PHE A 80 -5.65 -8.02 3.05
N ASP A 81 -6.84 -8.56 2.82
CA ASP A 81 -7.48 -8.56 1.50
C ASP A 81 -7.73 -7.13 1.01
N ARG A 82 -8.25 -6.25 1.88
CA ARG A 82 -8.45 -4.83 1.57
C ARG A 82 -7.14 -4.11 1.33
N LEU A 83 -6.14 -4.29 2.21
CA LEU A 83 -4.83 -3.67 2.06
C LEU A 83 -4.14 -4.09 0.75
N SER A 84 -4.09 -5.39 0.48
CA SER A 84 -3.45 -5.92 -0.72
C SER A 84 -4.16 -5.46 -1.99
N LEU A 85 -5.50 -5.43 -1.99
CA LEU A 85 -6.27 -4.94 -3.13
C LEU A 85 -6.09 -3.43 -3.34
N TYR A 86 -6.07 -2.63 -2.26
CA TYR A 86 -5.80 -1.20 -2.31
C TYR A 86 -4.42 -0.91 -2.89
N ILE A 87 -3.37 -1.57 -2.39
CA ILE A 87 -1.98 -1.46 -2.89
C ILE A 87 -1.90 -1.86 -4.36
N ALA A 88 -2.54 -2.96 -4.75
CA ALA A 88 -2.55 -3.41 -6.12
C ALA A 88 -3.25 -2.40 -7.04
N ALA A 89 -4.40 -1.85 -6.62
CA ALA A 89 -5.13 -0.85 -7.39
C ALA A 89 -4.31 0.43 -7.54
N LEU A 90 -3.73 0.92 -6.44
CA LEU A 90 -2.88 2.11 -6.44
C LEU A 90 -1.68 1.94 -7.37
N ALA A 91 -0.99 0.80 -7.33
CA ALA A 91 0.11 0.50 -8.24
C ALA A 91 -0.34 0.47 -9.71
N ASN A 92 -1.53 -0.05 -10.02
CA ASN A 92 -2.07 -0.07 -11.39
C ASN A 92 -2.50 1.32 -11.90
N THR A 93 -2.61 2.32 -11.01
CA THR A 93 -2.76 3.74 -11.42
C THR A 93 -1.42 4.43 -11.72
N GLY A 94 -0.29 3.73 -11.60
CA GLY A 94 1.06 4.30 -11.79
C GLY A 94 1.60 5.03 -10.56
N ARG A 95 0.87 5.04 -9.44
CA ARG A 95 1.24 5.69 -8.17
C ARG A 95 2.17 4.79 -7.33
N HIS A 96 3.31 4.41 -7.88
CA HIS A 96 4.19 3.39 -7.31
C HIS A 96 4.93 3.86 -6.04
N ALA A 97 5.46 5.07 -6.04
CA ALA A 97 6.11 5.66 -4.87
C ALA A 97 5.13 5.89 -3.75
N GLU A 98 3.95 6.41 -4.06
CA GLU A 98 2.88 6.52 -3.07
C GLU A 98 2.51 5.15 -2.50
N THR A 99 2.38 4.13 -3.35
CA THR A 99 2.12 2.76 -2.91
C THR A 99 3.15 2.28 -1.89
N LEU A 100 4.45 2.50 -2.13
CA LEU A 100 5.48 2.12 -1.15
C LEU A 100 5.33 2.88 0.17
N VAL A 101 5.02 4.18 0.11
CA VAL A 101 4.80 4.99 1.31
C VAL A 101 3.56 4.49 2.08
N THR A 102 2.46 4.18 1.38
CA THR A 102 1.27 3.56 1.97
C THR A 102 1.61 2.24 2.65
N VAL A 103 2.41 1.36 2.03
CA VAL A 103 2.76 0.08 2.68
C VAL A 103 3.54 0.30 3.97
N ARG A 104 4.55 1.19 3.95
CA ARG A 104 5.33 1.52 5.15
C ARG A 104 4.43 2.10 6.24
N TYR A 105 3.50 2.97 5.85
CA TYR A 105 2.48 3.52 6.73
C TYR A 105 1.62 2.41 7.36
N ALA A 106 1.03 1.54 6.54
CA ALA A 106 0.15 0.45 6.95
C ALA A 106 0.79 -0.50 7.97
N LEU A 107 2.07 -0.83 7.77
CA LEU A 107 2.82 -1.72 8.64
C LEU A 107 3.08 -1.16 10.05
N ARG A 108 2.81 0.12 10.30
CA ARG A 108 2.84 0.69 11.66
C ARG A 108 1.62 0.26 12.49
N PHE A 109 0.51 -0.07 11.84
CA PHE A 109 -0.77 -0.34 12.48
C PHE A 109 -1.15 -1.81 12.50
N VAL A 110 -0.62 -2.57 11.56
CA VAL A 110 -1.09 -3.93 11.29
C VAL A 110 0.00 -4.94 11.57
N ARG A 111 -0.35 -5.94 12.37
CA ARG A 111 0.41 -7.17 12.49
C ARG A 111 -0.17 -8.20 11.53
N LEU A 112 0.63 -8.59 10.54
CA LEU A 112 0.26 -9.58 9.54
C LEU A 112 0.81 -10.95 9.94
N GLN A 113 0.09 -12.01 9.55
CA GLN A 113 0.62 -13.37 9.64
C GLN A 113 1.83 -13.55 8.72
N PRO A 114 2.75 -14.50 8.99
CA PRO A 114 3.93 -14.72 8.17
C PRO A 114 3.63 -14.90 6.67
N GLU A 115 2.57 -15.63 6.34
CA GLU A 115 2.15 -15.86 4.95
C GLU A 115 1.65 -14.58 4.28
N GLN A 116 0.91 -13.75 5.01
CA GLN A 116 0.44 -12.44 4.54
C GLN A 116 1.61 -11.48 4.34
N MET A 117 2.57 -11.48 5.26
CA MET A 117 3.79 -10.68 5.15
C MET A 117 4.62 -11.09 3.93
N GLY A 118 4.79 -12.39 3.68
CA GLY A 118 5.49 -12.89 2.50
C GLY A 118 4.84 -12.44 1.19
N LYS A 119 3.50 -12.48 1.11
CA LYS A 119 2.75 -11.95 -0.04
C LYS A 119 2.94 -10.45 -0.21
N LEU A 120 2.82 -9.68 0.88
CA LEU A 120 3.01 -8.23 0.84
C LEU A 120 4.43 -7.86 0.38
N GLN A 121 5.45 -8.56 0.86
CA GLN A 121 6.84 -8.34 0.45
C GLN A 121 7.04 -8.57 -1.05
N GLN A 122 6.42 -9.60 -1.62
CA GLN A 122 6.47 -9.85 -3.08
C GLN A 122 5.81 -8.70 -3.86
N MET A 123 4.64 -8.23 -3.42
CA MET A 123 3.95 -7.09 -4.04
C MET A 123 4.81 -5.82 -3.97
N VAL A 124 5.34 -5.51 -2.78
CA VAL A 124 6.24 -4.37 -2.55
C VAL A 124 7.47 -4.44 -3.44
N GLN A 125 8.05 -5.62 -3.64
CA GLN A 125 9.22 -5.79 -4.51
C GLN A 125 8.89 -5.45 -5.96
N VAL A 126 7.73 -5.87 -6.46
CA VAL A 126 7.26 -5.53 -7.82
C VAL A 126 7.05 -4.02 -7.95
N VAL A 127 6.37 -3.40 -6.99
CA VAL A 127 6.14 -1.94 -6.96
C VAL A 127 7.45 -1.17 -6.90
N ALA A 128 8.39 -1.57 -6.03
CA ALA A 128 9.68 -0.92 -5.90
C ALA A 128 10.51 -0.99 -7.18
N ASN A 129 10.42 -2.10 -7.93
CA ASN A 129 11.10 -2.26 -9.21
C ASN A 129 10.50 -1.39 -10.33
N ALA A 130 9.24 -0.98 -10.19
CA ALA A 130 8.57 -0.09 -11.15
C ALA A 130 8.91 1.39 -10.94
N ILE A 131 9.46 1.78 -9.79
CA ILE A 131 9.87 3.15 -9.53
C ILE A 131 11.16 3.45 -10.30
N PRO A 132 11.19 4.49 -11.17
CA PRO A 132 12.39 4.88 -11.86
C PRO A 132 13.51 5.23 -10.88
N LYS A 133 14.69 4.63 -11.09
CA LYS A 133 15.88 4.94 -10.31
C LYS A 133 16.42 6.29 -10.73
N ALA A 134 16.55 7.19 -9.77
CA ALA A 134 17.11 8.52 -9.94
C ALA A 134 17.67 9.00 -8.58
N THR A 135 18.61 9.93 -8.63
CA THR A 135 19.12 10.65 -7.45
C THR A 135 18.10 11.65 -6.93
N GLU A 136 18.27 12.10 -5.68
CA GLU A 136 17.39 13.13 -5.11
C GLU A 136 17.37 14.40 -5.98
N ASP A 137 18.53 14.84 -6.49
CA ASP A 137 18.64 16.05 -7.32
C ASP A 137 17.92 15.90 -8.66
N GLU A 138 18.03 14.75 -9.33
CA GLU A 138 17.31 14.47 -10.58
C GLU A 138 15.79 14.49 -10.36
N ILE A 139 15.31 13.84 -9.29
CA ILE A 139 13.88 13.83 -8.97
C ILE A 139 13.41 15.24 -8.59
N PHE A 140 14.23 16.01 -7.87
CA PHE A 140 13.90 17.40 -7.52
C PHE A 140 13.73 18.25 -8.78
N LEU A 141 14.60 18.10 -9.79
CA LEU A 141 14.42 18.77 -11.08
C LEU A 141 13.13 18.34 -11.79
N GLU A 142 12.77 17.06 -11.77
CA GLU A 142 11.47 16.58 -12.29
C GLU A 142 10.28 17.26 -11.58
N VAL A 143 10.33 17.37 -10.25
CA VAL A 143 9.30 18.07 -9.45
C VAL A 143 9.24 19.55 -9.76
N LEU A 144 10.35 20.22 -10.09
CA LEU A 144 10.30 21.63 -10.50
C LEU A 144 9.58 21.82 -11.84
N MET A 145 9.62 20.83 -12.72
CA MET A 145 8.92 20.87 -14.01
C MET A 145 7.43 20.55 -13.89
N ASP A 146 7.05 19.73 -12.91
CA ASP A 146 5.66 19.33 -12.65
C ASP A 146 5.39 19.24 -11.14
N PRO A 147 5.24 20.39 -10.45
CA PRO A 147 5.18 20.44 -8.99
C PRO A 147 3.89 19.88 -8.39
N GLU A 148 2.82 19.80 -9.19
CA GLU A 148 1.50 19.28 -8.81
C GLU A 148 1.44 17.75 -8.83
N ASN A 149 2.44 17.11 -9.44
CA ASN A 149 2.47 15.66 -9.57
C ASN A 149 2.78 14.99 -8.24
N THR A 150 1.74 14.50 -7.60
CA THR A 150 1.81 13.83 -6.30
C THR A 150 2.74 12.62 -6.31
N GLU A 151 2.77 11.83 -7.40
CA GLU A 151 3.67 10.68 -7.52
C GLU A 151 5.14 11.10 -7.58
N LEU A 152 5.49 12.17 -8.32
CA LEU A 152 6.84 12.73 -8.31
C LEU A 152 7.23 13.25 -6.92
N ASN A 153 6.30 13.91 -6.23
CA ASN A 153 6.53 14.36 -4.86
C ASN A 153 6.74 13.19 -3.89
N TYR A 154 6.02 12.07 -4.02
CA TYR A 154 6.29 10.88 -3.22
C TYR A 154 7.63 10.21 -3.56
N ARG A 155 8.03 10.19 -4.84
CA ARG A 155 9.39 9.75 -5.25
C ARG A 155 10.45 10.59 -4.56
N LEU A 156 10.29 11.92 -4.56
CA LEU A 156 11.20 12.84 -3.90
C LEU A 156 11.21 12.63 -2.39
N ALA A 157 10.05 12.44 -1.76
CA ALA A 157 9.94 12.15 -0.33
C ALA A 157 10.65 10.84 0.06
N LEU A 158 10.56 9.80 -0.77
CA LEU A 158 11.29 8.55 -0.57
C LEU A 158 12.81 8.75 -0.65
N ALA A 159 13.30 9.52 -1.64
CA ALA A 159 14.71 9.83 -1.79
C ALA A 159 15.23 10.66 -0.60
N GLN A 160 14.52 11.72 -0.23
CA GLN A 160 14.86 12.58 0.92
C GLN A 160 14.86 11.81 2.24
N THR A 161 13.94 10.86 2.42
CA THR A 161 13.93 9.95 3.56
C THR A 161 15.19 9.09 3.59
N ALA A 162 15.59 8.51 2.45
CA ALA A 162 16.78 7.67 2.36
C ALA A 162 18.08 8.45 2.61
N MET A 163 18.11 9.72 2.20
CA MET A 163 19.26 10.63 2.39
C MET A 163 19.27 11.34 3.75
N GLY A 164 18.23 11.18 4.57
CA GLY A 164 18.08 11.92 5.83
C GLY A 164 17.84 13.43 5.64
N ASN A 165 17.43 13.88 4.45
CA ASN A 165 17.09 15.27 4.17
C ASN A 165 15.72 15.65 4.75
N THR A 166 15.67 15.77 6.07
CA THR A 166 14.43 16.09 6.82
C THR A 166 13.85 17.46 6.48
N LYS A 167 14.68 18.45 6.13
CA LYS A 167 14.20 19.77 5.71
C LYS A 167 13.54 19.71 4.33
N GLY A 168 14.18 19.04 3.38
CA GLY A 168 13.62 18.79 2.04
C GLY A 168 12.33 18.01 2.12
N LEU A 169 12.31 16.93 2.93
CA LEU A 169 11.12 16.11 3.15
C LEU A 169 9.93 16.95 3.67
N SER A 170 10.17 17.83 4.64
CA SER A 170 9.14 18.73 5.16
C SER A 170 8.54 19.59 4.05
N ALA A 171 9.37 20.21 3.21
CA ALA A 171 8.90 21.04 2.11
C ALA A 171 8.14 20.23 1.05
N THR A 172 8.58 19.01 0.76
CA THR A 172 7.91 18.10 -0.18
C THR A 172 6.54 17.68 0.34
N LEU A 173 6.42 17.31 1.62
CA LEU A 173 5.14 16.95 2.22
C LEU A 173 4.16 18.14 2.26
N SER A 174 4.66 19.34 2.59
CA SER A 174 3.84 20.55 2.51
C SER A 174 3.39 20.86 1.07
N ARG A 175 4.19 20.53 0.05
CA ARG A 175 3.78 20.67 -1.36
C ARG A 175 2.68 19.68 -1.74
N ILE A 176 2.76 18.43 -1.27
CA ILE A 176 1.66 17.47 -1.47
C ILE A 176 0.37 18.06 -0.88
N LEU A 177 0.42 18.58 0.35
CA LEU A 177 -0.73 19.18 1.02
C LEU A 177 -1.22 20.49 0.38
N LEU A 178 -0.38 21.19 -0.38
CA LEU A 178 -0.80 22.38 -1.13
C LEU A 178 -1.76 22.03 -2.28
N TYR A 179 -1.57 20.87 -2.92
CA TYR A 179 -2.37 20.43 -4.08
C TYR A 179 -3.42 19.38 -3.73
N ASP A 180 -3.20 18.62 -2.66
CA ASP A 180 -4.11 17.61 -2.11
C ASP A 180 -4.21 17.83 -0.60
N GLU A 181 -5.02 18.82 -0.20
CA GLU A 181 -5.22 19.19 1.21
C GLU A 181 -5.76 18.00 2.04
N ASP A 182 -6.51 17.09 1.42
CA ASP A 182 -7.08 15.92 2.07
C ASP A 182 -6.10 14.75 2.18
N ASN A 183 -4.84 14.91 1.76
CA ASN A 183 -3.85 13.85 1.79
C ASN A 183 -3.44 13.47 3.23
N TYR A 184 -4.20 12.55 3.83
CA TYR A 184 -3.96 12.08 5.20
C TYR A 184 -2.56 11.46 5.38
N LEU A 185 -2.02 10.83 4.35
CA LEU A 185 -0.69 10.24 4.39
C LEU A 185 0.39 11.32 4.55
N ALA A 186 0.29 12.42 3.79
CA ALA A 186 1.19 13.56 3.94
C ALA A 186 0.99 14.31 5.26
N LYS A 187 -0.26 14.47 5.73
CA LYS A 187 -0.57 15.05 7.06
C LYS A 187 0.12 14.26 8.18
N ASP A 188 -0.03 12.93 8.19
CA ASP A 188 0.62 12.09 9.19
C ASP A 188 2.16 12.13 9.06
N MET A 189 2.71 11.97 7.87
CA MET A 189 4.16 12.01 7.69
C MET A 189 4.78 13.33 8.14
N LEU A 190 4.10 14.46 7.89
CA LEU A 190 4.57 15.78 8.31
C LEU A 190 4.53 15.93 9.83
N SER A 191 3.46 15.47 10.48
CA SER A 191 3.35 15.51 11.95
C SER A 191 4.46 14.68 12.60
N GLN A 192 4.70 13.45 12.11
CA GLN A 192 5.77 12.57 12.60
C GLN A 192 7.16 13.17 12.40
N LEU A 193 7.38 13.81 11.25
CA LEU A 193 8.63 14.51 10.97
C LEU A 193 8.84 15.70 11.92
N ASN A 194 7.78 16.45 12.24
CA ASN A 194 7.82 17.55 13.19
C ASN A 194 8.15 17.03 14.61
N ILE A 195 7.56 15.91 15.04
CA ILE A 195 7.91 15.24 16.30
C ILE A 195 9.40 14.87 16.31
N ALA A 196 9.87 14.17 15.28
CA ALA A 196 11.27 13.70 15.18
C ALA A 196 12.29 14.86 15.20
N ARG A 197 11.89 16.04 14.73
CA ARG A 197 12.72 17.27 14.73
C ARG A 197 12.60 18.09 16.02
N GLY A 198 11.77 17.67 16.97
CA GLY A 198 11.47 18.44 18.18
C GLY A 198 10.61 19.69 17.93
N ASN A 199 10.00 19.82 16.75
CA ASN A 199 9.07 20.90 16.43
C ASN A 199 7.66 20.56 16.96
N LEU A 200 7.56 20.39 18.28
CA LEU A 200 6.35 19.91 18.94
C LEU A 200 5.13 20.82 18.75
N PRO A 201 5.25 22.17 18.71
CA PRO A 201 4.09 23.04 18.46
C PRO A 201 3.46 22.80 17.08
N GLU A 202 4.26 22.63 16.02
CA GLU A 202 3.72 22.34 14.69
C GLU A 202 3.14 20.92 14.63
N ALA A 203 3.82 19.94 15.24
CA ALA A 203 3.29 18.59 15.35
C ALA A 203 1.90 18.56 16.03
N GLU A 204 1.74 19.28 17.15
CA GLU A 204 0.46 19.37 17.84
C GLU A 204 -0.63 20.02 16.97
N ALA A 205 -0.29 21.08 16.22
CA ALA A 205 -1.21 21.71 15.28
C ALA A 205 -1.63 20.75 14.15
N ASP A 206 -0.67 20.03 13.56
CA ASP A 206 -0.92 19.00 12.55
C ASP A 206 -1.84 17.90 13.08
N LEU A 207 -1.53 17.34 14.25
CA LEU A 207 -2.30 16.24 14.84
C LEU A 207 -3.72 16.66 15.21
N ARG A 208 -3.92 17.89 15.71
CA ARG A 208 -5.27 18.43 15.98
C ARG A 208 -6.09 18.56 14.71
N ARG A 209 -5.47 19.00 13.60
CA ARG A 209 -6.13 19.02 12.28
C ARG A 209 -6.54 17.62 11.86
N ILE A 210 -5.66 16.62 12.05
CA ILE A 210 -5.96 15.23 11.72
C ILE A 210 -7.17 14.71 12.51
N VAL A 211 -7.21 14.95 13.83
CA VAL A 211 -8.32 14.51 14.69
C VAL A 211 -9.64 15.18 14.30
N ALA A 212 -9.62 16.45 13.90
CA ALA A 212 -10.81 17.23 13.58
C ALA A 212 -11.38 16.96 12.16
N ASP A 213 -10.61 16.34 11.28
CA ASP A 213 -10.96 16.15 9.86
C ASP A 213 -11.90 14.94 9.68
N PRO A 214 -13.18 15.13 9.31
CA PRO A 214 -14.14 14.03 9.19
C PRO A 214 -13.80 13.06 8.06
N THR A 215 -12.96 13.45 7.09
CA THR A 215 -12.60 12.64 5.92
C THR A 215 -11.46 11.66 6.18
N ILE A 216 -10.74 11.85 7.29
CA ILE A 216 -9.65 10.99 7.71
C ILE A 216 -10.24 9.74 8.38
N PRO A 217 -9.74 8.52 8.06
CA PRO A 217 -10.27 7.32 8.69
C PRO A 217 -10.04 7.29 10.20
N GLU A 218 -10.95 6.63 10.93
CA GLU A 218 -11.00 6.72 12.40
C GLU A 218 -9.73 6.21 13.09
N GLN A 219 -9.00 5.30 12.45
CA GLN A 219 -7.77 4.78 13.03
C GLN A 219 -6.64 5.82 13.01
N GLU A 220 -6.48 6.54 11.91
CA GLU A 220 -5.57 7.66 11.75
C GLU A 220 -5.85 8.72 12.84
N LYS A 221 -7.14 9.03 13.06
CA LYS A 221 -7.57 9.94 14.14
C LYS A 221 -7.18 9.41 15.52
N ALA A 222 -7.43 8.13 15.78
CA ALA A 222 -7.09 7.51 17.05
C ALA A 222 -5.58 7.53 17.31
N GLN A 223 -4.76 7.31 16.28
CA GLN A 223 -3.31 7.45 16.40
C GLN A 223 -2.91 8.89 16.66
N ALA A 224 -3.47 9.85 15.93
CA ALA A 224 -3.15 11.26 16.13
C ALA A 224 -3.52 11.73 17.55
N ALA A 225 -4.66 11.29 18.07
CA ALA A 225 -5.07 11.53 19.45
C ALA A 225 -4.10 10.90 20.46
N SER A 226 -3.61 9.68 20.21
CA SER A 226 -2.60 9.04 21.06
C SER A 226 -1.26 9.79 21.05
N LEU A 227 -0.83 10.30 19.90
CA LEU A 227 0.37 11.11 19.79
C LEU A 227 0.22 12.46 20.50
N LEU A 228 -0.96 13.09 20.41
CA LEU A 228 -1.24 14.32 21.16
C LEU A 228 -1.09 14.11 22.67
N ALA A 229 -1.66 13.03 23.22
CA ALA A 229 -1.51 12.70 24.64
C ALA A 229 -0.03 12.51 25.04
N GLN A 230 0.76 11.83 24.20
CA GLN A 230 2.20 11.68 24.44
C GLN A 230 2.95 13.02 24.42
N LEU A 231 2.57 13.94 23.54
CA LEU A 231 3.17 15.28 23.48
C LEU A 231 2.84 16.11 24.71
N GLU A 232 1.65 15.94 25.30
CA GLU A 232 1.27 16.60 26.55
C GLU A 232 2.13 16.09 27.72
N ASP A 233 2.41 14.79 27.79
CA ASP A 233 3.25 14.18 28.82
C ASP A 233 4.73 14.59 28.72
N MET A 234 5.19 15.07 27.56
CA MET A 234 6.57 15.53 27.33
C MET A 234 6.81 16.98 27.78
N ARG A 235 5.78 17.70 28.22
CA ARG A 235 5.84 19.11 28.66
C ARG A 235 6.08 19.24 30.15
#